data_AF-A0A7S1BER6-F1
#
_entry.id   AF-A0A7S1BER6-F1
#
_cell.length_a   1.000
_cell.length_b   1.000
_cell.length_c   1.000
_cell.angle_alpha   90.00
_cell.angle_beta   90.00
_cell.angle_gamma   90.00
#
_symmetry.space_group_name_H-M   'P 1'
#
loop_
_entity.id
_entity.type
_entity.pdbx_description
1 polymer ?
#
loop_
_entity_poly.entity_id
_entity_poly.type
_entity_poly.pdbx_seq_one_letter_code
_entity_poly.pdbx_strand_id
1 'polypeptide(L)'
;GISRSRAGHPGAEAARNALTDCVYLENEEHACRYGDVDVGVYGSPDVPEYCNWAFNFDRGDLTWTSVPSDTDVLITHGPPLGRGDFTVSGTRAGCVSLLREVQGRIRPRLHVFGHIHEGYGASYDGKTLYVNASSVTVQYRPLNPPIVVDLPNDKELPPVVVLPQCRLDRVEVMEWMRQKGNDFDEILSELHSVLEEGMLEEDLPCGSDLMLDSGEEYFELCSKLRLGNNRAARNQLLKAAMELRTESYEEQ
;
A
#
# COMPACT_ATOMS: atom_id res chain seq x y z
N GLY A 1 15.01 22.25 15.62
CA GLY A 1 14.29 21.11 16.21
C GLY A 1 12.93 21.08 15.57
N ILE A 2 12.55 19.98 14.94
CA ILE A 2 11.23 19.85 14.32
C ILE A 2 10.23 19.78 15.47
N SER A 3 9.23 20.66 15.43
CA SER A 3 8.28 20.90 16.52
C SER A 3 7.44 19.65 16.81
N ARG A 4 7.34 19.27 18.09
CA ARG A 4 6.38 18.30 18.64
C ARG A 4 4.96 18.91 18.76
N SER A 5 4.53 19.74 17.81
CA SER A 5 3.26 20.48 17.92
C SER A 5 2.21 20.01 16.91
N ARG A 6 1.00 19.81 17.41
CA ARG A 6 -0.24 19.83 16.62
C ARG A 6 -0.35 21.20 15.95
N ALA A 7 -0.30 21.23 14.62
CA ALA A 7 -0.42 22.42 13.76
C ALA A 7 0.57 23.59 14.02
N GLY A 8 0.75 24.45 13.01
CA GLY A 8 1.40 25.77 13.16
C GLY A 8 2.86 25.89 12.71
N HIS A 9 3.47 24.86 12.11
CA HIS A 9 4.77 25.04 11.46
C HIS A 9 4.57 25.69 10.06
N PRO A 10 5.27 26.78 9.69
CA PRO A 10 5.09 27.46 8.40
C PRO A 10 5.22 26.54 7.19
N GLY A 11 6.06 25.51 7.29
CA GLY A 11 6.19 24.48 6.25
C GLY A 11 4.99 23.54 6.10
N ALA A 12 4.21 23.32 7.15
CA ALA A 12 3.03 22.45 7.11
C ALA A 12 1.86 23.14 6.40
N GLU A 13 1.65 24.44 6.65
CA GLU A 13 0.61 25.23 5.97
C GLU A 13 0.93 25.39 4.49
N ALA A 14 2.20 25.67 4.14
CA ALA A 14 2.63 25.72 2.75
C ALA A 14 2.45 24.37 2.03
N ALA A 15 2.75 23.25 2.70
CA ALA A 15 2.52 21.91 2.16
C ALA A 15 1.03 21.63 1.94
N ARG A 16 0.17 21.97 2.92
CA ARG A 16 -1.29 21.84 2.79
C ARG A 16 -1.82 22.65 1.61
N ASN A 17 -1.37 23.90 1.45
CA ASN A 17 -1.80 24.78 0.37
C ASN A 17 -1.33 24.31 -1.02
N ALA A 18 -0.25 23.53 -1.09
CA ALA A 18 0.26 22.98 -2.34
C ALA A 18 -0.51 21.72 -2.81
N LEU A 19 -1.28 21.09 -1.91
CA LEU A 19 -2.08 19.89 -2.20
C LEU A 19 -3.45 20.28 -2.79
N THR A 20 -3.47 20.67 -4.07
CA THR A 20 -4.69 21.14 -4.74
C THR A 20 -5.59 20.03 -5.29
N ASP A 21 -5.00 18.86 -5.59
CA ASP A 21 -5.70 17.74 -6.24
C ASP A 21 -6.07 16.62 -5.26
N CYS A 22 -6.09 16.90 -3.96
CA CYS A 22 -6.54 15.95 -2.95
C CYS A 22 -7.27 16.65 -1.79
N VAL A 23 -8.02 15.85 -1.03
CA VAL A 23 -8.56 16.27 0.26
C VAL A 23 -7.55 15.90 1.33
N TYR A 24 -6.89 16.89 1.91
CA TYR A 24 -5.98 16.69 3.02
C TYR A 24 -6.74 16.62 4.35
N LEU A 25 -6.49 15.58 5.14
CA LEU A 25 -7.12 15.34 6.45
C LEU A 25 -6.06 15.37 7.56
N GLU A 26 -6.24 16.24 8.55
CA GLU A 26 -5.44 16.29 9.78
C GLU A 26 -6.35 16.34 11.00
N ASN A 27 -6.67 15.18 11.56
CA ASN A 27 -7.67 15.05 12.63
C ASN A 27 -9.04 15.60 12.19
N GLU A 28 -9.40 15.31 10.94
CA GLU A 28 -10.58 15.84 10.25
C GLU A 28 -11.37 14.69 9.61
N GLU A 29 -12.68 14.89 9.50
CA GLU A 29 -13.59 14.00 8.78
C GLU A 29 -13.91 14.56 7.39
N HIS A 30 -14.23 13.67 6.47
CA HIS A 30 -14.73 14.01 5.15
C HIS A 30 -15.72 12.96 4.67
N ALA A 31 -16.86 13.40 4.14
CA ALA A 31 -17.84 12.53 3.51
C ALA A 31 -17.54 12.47 2.01
N CYS A 32 -17.17 11.28 1.52
CA CYS A 32 -17.02 11.02 0.09
C CYS A 32 -18.34 10.52 -0.47
N ARG A 33 -18.91 11.24 -1.44
CA ARG A 33 -20.16 10.85 -2.11
C ARG A 33 -19.87 10.13 -3.43
N TYR A 34 -20.34 8.89 -3.55
CA TYR A 34 -20.27 8.08 -4.76
C TYR A 34 -21.69 7.70 -5.20
N GLY A 35 -22.23 8.47 -6.16
CA GLY A 35 -23.64 8.35 -6.56
C GLY A 35 -24.57 8.70 -5.39
N ASP A 36 -25.31 7.68 -4.91
CA ASP A 36 -26.25 7.78 -3.79
C ASP A 36 -25.69 7.21 -2.47
N VAL A 37 -24.40 6.88 -2.42
CA VAL A 37 -23.72 6.34 -1.25
C VAL A 37 -22.77 7.37 -0.67
N ASP A 38 -22.91 7.65 0.62
CA ASP A 38 -21.96 8.47 1.39
C ASP A 38 -21.04 7.55 2.20
N VAL A 39 -19.73 7.78 2.09
CA VAL A 39 -18.69 7.07 2.85
C VAL A 39 -18.01 8.05 3.79
N GLY A 40 -18.13 7.83 5.09
CA GLY A 40 -17.47 8.66 6.10
C GLY A 40 -16.00 8.28 6.27
N VAL A 41 -15.10 9.19 5.94
CA VAL A 41 -13.65 9.02 6.07
C VAL A 41 -13.13 9.92 7.18
N TYR A 42 -12.32 9.38 8.10
CA TYR A 42 -11.61 10.18 9.10
C TYR A 42 -10.10 9.98 8.97
N GLY A 43 -9.33 11.06 8.95
CA GLY A 43 -7.87 11.04 8.82
C GLY A 43 -7.14 11.62 10.03
N SER A 44 -6.12 10.92 10.53
CA SER A 44 -5.23 11.43 11.60
C SER A 44 -3.76 11.08 11.34
N PRO A 45 -2.84 12.06 11.39
CA PRO A 45 -1.41 11.80 11.27
C PRO A 45 -0.76 11.36 12.59
N ASP A 46 -1.49 11.42 13.71
CA ASP A 46 -0.95 11.20 15.05
C ASP A 46 -0.37 9.77 15.17
N VAL A 47 0.89 9.66 15.62
CA VAL A 47 1.58 8.38 15.82
C VAL A 47 2.29 8.30 17.17
N PRO A 48 2.46 7.08 17.72
CA PRO A 48 3.35 6.86 18.85
C PRO A 48 4.76 7.34 18.53
N GLU A 49 5.44 7.91 19.53
CA GLU A 49 6.79 8.44 19.36
C GLU A 49 7.72 7.42 18.66
N TYR A 50 8.20 7.82 17.49
CA TYR A 50 9.22 7.17 16.68
C TYR A 50 10.15 8.23 16.09
N CYS A 51 11.43 8.18 16.50
CA CYS A 51 12.43 9.20 16.16
C CYS A 51 11.95 10.63 16.52
N ASN A 52 12.59 11.67 15.95
CA ASN A 52 12.23 13.07 16.20
C ASN A 52 11.51 13.69 14.99
N TRP A 53 10.46 13.01 14.51
CA TRP A 53 9.63 13.44 13.37
C TRP A 53 8.37 14.18 13.82
N ALA A 54 7.62 14.76 12.88
CA ALA A 54 6.36 15.43 13.14
C ALA A 54 5.27 14.44 13.63
N PHE A 55 4.24 14.96 14.32
CA PHE A 55 3.08 14.18 14.81
C PHE A 55 3.40 13.01 15.75
N ASN A 56 4.56 13.05 16.41
CA ASN A 56 4.96 12.11 17.43
C ASN A 56 4.39 12.50 18.79
N PHE A 57 3.67 11.57 19.41
CA PHE A 57 3.11 11.73 20.75
C PHE A 57 3.56 10.59 21.66
N ASP A 58 3.68 10.88 22.94
CA ASP A 58 3.88 9.84 23.93
C ASP A 58 2.70 8.85 23.85
N ARG A 59 2.98 7.55 24.01
CA ARG A 59 1.96 6.50 23.85
C ARG A 59 0.73 6.71 24.74
N GLY A 60 0.89 7.36 25.89
CA GLY A 60 -0.19 7.68 26.82
C GLY A 60 -1.06 8.86 26.39
N ASP A 61 -0.57 9.72 25.51
CA ASP A 61 -1.24 10.97 25.12
C ASP A 61 -2.09 10.82 23.84
N LEU A 62 -1.93 9.70 23.14
CA LEU A 62 -2.74 9.35 21.96
C LEU A 62 -4.16 8.96 22.38
N THR A 63 -5.04 9.95 22.29
CA THR A 63 -6.48 9.80 22.50
C THR A 63 -7.20 9.89 21.15
N TRP A 64 -7.95 8.85 20.79
CA TRP A 64 -8.69 8.78 19.51
C TRP A 64 -10.14 9.26 19.66
N THR A 65 -10.40 10.09 20.67
CA THR A 65 -11.74 10.52 21.07
C THR A 65 -12.43 11.41 20.04
N SER A 66 -11.64 12.09 19.19
CA SER A 66 -12.15 12.92 18.10
C SER A 66 -12.67 12.11 16.91
N VAL A 67 -12.30 10.83 16.79
CA VAL A 67 -12.77 9.96 15.70
C VAL A 67 -14.24 9.60 15.97
N PRO A 68 -15.19 9.93 15.07
CA PRO A 68 -16.59 9.55 15.22
C PRO A 68 -16.82 8.03 15.22
N SER A 69 -17.85 7.56 15.92
CA SER A 69 -18.17 6.13 16.01
C SER A 69 -18.83 5.55 14.75
N ASP A 70 -19.26 6.39 13.83
CA ASP A 70 -19.87 6.06 12.55
C ASP A 70 -18.88 6.19 11.38
N THR A 71 -17.58 6.33 11.66
CA THR A 71 -16.51 6.34 10.66
C THR A 71 -16.50 5.04 9.86
N ASP A 72 -16.70 5.10 8.54
CA ASP A 72 -16.64 3.93 7.66
C ASP A 72 -15.19 3.53 7.35
N VAL A 73 -14.37 4.55 7.05
CA VAL A 73 -12.94 4.40 6.70
C VAL A 73 -12.10 5.25 7.63
N LEU A 74 -11.24 4.61 8.41
CA LEU A 74 -10.24 5.29 9.24
C LEU A 74 -8.89 5.28 8.53
N ILE A 75 -8.25 6.44 8.41
CA ILE A 75 -6.90 6.59 7.88
C ILE A 75 -6.00 7.11 8.99
N THR A 76 -4.99 6.34 9.36
CA THR A 76 -3.95 6.78 10.30
C THR A 76 -2.58 6.67 9.67
N HIS A 77 -1.60 7.47 10.10
CA HIS A 77 -0.25 7.31 9.57
C HIS A 77 0.39 5.99 10.01
N GLY A 78 0.28 5.64 11.30
CA GLY A 78 0.83 4.40 11.88
C GLY A 78 -0.20 3.32 12.19
N PRO A 79 0.25 2.06 12.40
CA PRO A 79 -0.62 0.92 12.63
C PRO A 79 -1.19 0.83 14.06
N PRO A 80 -2.37 0.20 14.25
CA PRO A 80 -2.78 -0.31 15.56
C PRO A 80 -1.92 -1.53 15.96
N LEU A 81 -1.83 -1.80 17.27
CA LEU A 81 -1.07 -2.96 17.77
C LEU A 81 -1.55 -4.26 17.10
N GLY A 82 -0.60 -5.10 16.67
CA GLY A 82 -0.88 -6.42 16.14
C GLY A 82 -1.34 -6.47 14.68
N ARG A 83 -1.43 -5.32 13.99
CA ARG A 83 -1.90 -5.23 12.59
C ARG A 83 -0.83 -4.54 11.74
N GLY A 84 -0.11 -5.31 10.92
CA GLY A 84 0.94 -4.76 10.04
C GLY A 84 2.02 -3.94 10.79
N ASP A 85 2.29 -4.29 12.05
CA ASP A 85 3.09 -3.48 12.98
C ASP A 85 4.40 -4.14 13.44
N PHE A 86 4.71 -5.31 12.91
CA PHE A 86 5.91 -6.07 13.26
C PHE A 86 7.10 -5.56 12.46
N THR A 87 8.17 -5.18 13.15
CA THR A 87 9.36 -4.56 12.55
C THR A 87 10.49 -5.57 12.38
N VAL A 88 11.46 -5.28 11.52
CA VAL A 88 12.67 -6.11 11.36
C VAL A 88 13.52 -6.25 12.63
N SER A 89 13.34 -5.34 13.60
CA SER A 89 13.95 -5.44 14.93
C SER A 89 13.28 -6.48 15.84
N GLY A 90 12.25 -7.20 15.35
CA GLY A 90 11.54 -8.25 16.09
C GLY A 90 10.56 -7.71 17.12
N THR A 91 10.13 -6.44 16.97
CA THR A 91 9.26 -5.74 17.92
C THR A 91 7.97 -5.26 17.27
N ARG A 92 6.95 -4.99 18.08
CA ARG A 92 5.69 -4.39 17.61
C ARG A 92 5.69 -2.89 17.84
N ALA A 93 5.52 -2.12 16.77
CA ALA A 93 5.48 -0.66 16.84
C ALA A 93 4.07 -0.10 17.09
N GLY A 94 3.02 -0.90 16.86
CA GLY A 94 1.65 -0.43 16.77
C GLY A 94 1.08 0.19 18.05
N CYS A 95 0.03 0.99 17.88
CA CYS A 95 -0.60 1.72 18.97
C CYS A 95 -1.68 0.88 19.68
N VAL A 96 -1.53 0.69 21.00
CA VAL A 96 -2.46 -0.07 21.84
C VAL A 96 -3.81 0.65 21.97
N SER A 97 -3.80 1.97 22.22
CA SER A 97 -5.04 2.74 22.35
C SER A 97 -5.81 2.77 21.04
N LEU A 98 -5.12 2.84 19.89
CA LEU A 98 -5.75 2.80 18.57
C LEU A 98 -6.45 1.47 18.34
N LEU A 99 -5.79 0.34 18.61
CA LEU A 99 -6.42 -0.97 18.48
C LEU A 99 -7.68 -1.07 19.34
N ARG A 100 -7.61 -0.59 20.59
CA ARG A 100 -8.74 -0.62 21.53
C ARG A 100 -9.95 0.17 20.99
N GLU A 101 -9.70 1.35 20.44
CA GLU A 101 -10.74 2.23 19.91
C GLU A 101 -11.33 1.69 18.61
N VAL A 102 -10.49 1.16 17.72
CA VAL A 102 -10.92 0.52 16.46
C VAL A 102 -11.77 -0.72 16.72
N GLN A 103 -11.36 -1.61 17.63
CA GLN A 103 -12.15 -2.81 17.93
C GLN A 103 -13.39 -2.52 18.80
N GLY A 104 -13.33 -1.45 19.60
CA GLY A 104 -14.35 -1.08 20.57
C GLY A 104 -15.39 -0.11 20.04
N ARG A 105 -15.04 1.17 19.97
CA ARG A 105 -15.99 2.28 19.76
C ARG A 105 -16.14 2.67 18.30
N ILE A 106 -15.03 2.77 17.57
CA ILE A 106 -15.01 3.29 16.19
C ILE A 106 -15.49 2.22 15.21
N ARG A 107 -14.96 0.99 15.32
CA ARG A 107 -15.36 -0.18 14.52
C ARG A 107 -15.54 0.12 13.02
N PRO A 108 -14.56 0.78 12.38
CA PRO A 108 -14.66 1.12 10.97
C PRO A 108 -14.70 -0.15 10.12
N ARG A 109 -15.22 -0.04 8.90
CA ARG A 109 -15.18 -1.17 7.95
C ARG A 109 -13.76 -1.37 7.42
N LEU A 110 -13.05 -0.27 7.20
CA LEU A 110 -11.68 -0.26 6.70
C LEU A 110 -10.80 0.66 7.56
N HIS A 111 -9.64 0.16 7.96
CA HIS A 111 -8.59 0.95 8.61
C HIS A 111 -7.32 0.88 7.77
N VAL A 112 -6.99 2.00 7.12
CA VAL A 112 -5.80 2.14 6.28
C VAL A 112 -4.70 2.85 7.06
N PHE A 113 -3.48 2.33 6.97
CA PHE A 113 -2.30 2.93 7.57
C PHE A 113 -1.03 2.56 6.81
N GLY A 114 0.12 3.07 7.25
CA GLY A 114 1.42 2.73 6.68
C GLY A 114 2.50 2.74 7.75
N HIS A 115 3.55 3.53 7.51
CA HIS A 115 4.69 3.79 8.41
C HIS A 115 5.63 2.59 8.66
N ILE A 116 5.09 1.39 8.89
CA ILE A 116 5.87 0.16 9.05
C ILE A 116 5.93 -0.55 7.71
N HIS A 117 6.99 -0.29 6.95
CA HIS A 117 7.14 -0.73 5.56
C HIS A 117 7.08 -2.26 5.41
N GLU A 118 7.61 -2.97 6.39
CA GLU A 118 7.69 -4.44 6.42
C GLU A 118 6.36 -5.09 6.77
N GLY A 119 5.43 -4.30 7.28
CA GLY A 119 4.08 -4.73 7.60
C GLY A 119 3.10 -4.61 6.44
N TYR A 120 3.54 -4.27 5.23
CA TYR A 120 2.70 -4.16 4.03
C TYR A 120 1.79 -5.38 3.86
N GLY A 121 0.52 -5.14 3.55
CA GLY A 121 -0.49 -6.18 3.35
C GLY A 121 -1.78 -5.90 4.12
N ALA A 122 -2.60 -6.94 4.25
CA ALA A 122 -3.92 -6.82 4.85
C ALA A 122 -4.20 -7.91 5.91
N SER A 123 -5.03 -7.58 6.90
CA SER A 123 -5.57 -8.55 7.85
C SER A 123 -7.00 -8.20 8.24
N TYR A 124 -7.81 -9.19 8.62
CA TYR A 124 -9.20 -9.00 9.00
C TYR A 124 -9.45 -9.55 10.41
N ASP A 125 -10.32 -8.90 11.17
CA ASP A 125 -10.67 -9.35 12.53
C ASP A 125 -12.12 -9.80 12.71
N GLY A 126 -12.85 -9.97 11.60
CA GLY A 126 -14.28 -10.28 11.63
C GLY A 126 -15.17 -9.05 11.57
N LYS A 127 -14.62 -7.83 11.72
CA LYS A 127 -15.36 -6.57 11.52
C LYS A 127 -14.60 -5.56 10.69
N THR A 128 -13.35 -5.30 11.02
CA THR A 128 -12.50 -4.28 10.38
C THR A 128 -11.47 -4.97 9.49
N LEU A 129 -11.36 -4.52 8.23
CA LEU A 129 -10.22 -4.83 7.39
C LEU A 129 -9.12 -3.81 7.65
N TYR A 130 -7.94 -4.30 8.02
CA TYR A 130 -6.76 -3.49 8.29
C TYR A 130 -5.83 -3.60 7.10
N VAL A 131 -5.44 -2.48 6.52
CA VAL A 131 -4.57 -2.41 5.35
C VAL A 131 -3.35 -1.55 5.68
N ASN A 132 -2.18 -2.18 5.70
CA ASN A 132 -0.91 -1.47 5.66
C ASN A 132 -0.57 -1.21 4.19
N ALA A 133 -0.82 0.01 3.74
CA ALA A 133 -0.61 0.49 2.38
C ALA A 133 0.76 1.18 2.22
N SER A 134 1.77 0.78 2.98
CA SER A 134 3.14 1.29 2.79
C SER A 134 3.59 1.01 1.36
N SER A 135 3.71 2.03 0.53
CA SER A 135 4.12 1.90 -0.88
C SER A 135 5.62 1.59 -1.04
N VAL A 136 6.39 1.81 0.02
CA VAL A 136 7.85 1.63 0.05
C VAL A 136 8.26 0.44 0.91
N THR A 137 9.33 -0.24 0.51
CA THR A 137 9.94 -1.34 1.27
C THR A 137 10.86 -0.84 2.38
N VAL A 138 11.39 -1.75 3.21
CA VAL A 138 12.40 -1.41 4.24
C VAL A 138 13.66 -0.76 3.66
N GLN A 139 13.98 -1.04 2.39
CA GLN A 139 15.09 -0.42 1.65
C GLN A 139 14.69 0.92 1.00
N TYR A 140 13.54 1.49 1.35
CA TYR A 140 12.99 2.74 0.83
C TYR A 140 12.80 2.75 -0.70
N ARG A 141 12.44 1.58 -1.26
CA ARG A 141 12.10 1.48 -2.68
C ARG A 141 10.58 1.44 -2.86
N PRO A 142 9.99 2.21 -3.78
CA PRO A 142 8.56 2.27 -4.01
C PRO A 142 8.09 1.06 -4.82
N LEU A 143 8.09 -0.12 -4.20
CA LEU A 143 7.87 -1.41 -4.87
C LEU A 143 6.61 -2.12 -4.39
N ASN A 144 6.04 -1.70 -3.27
CA ASN A 144 4.82 -2.32 -2.78
C ASN A 144 3.65 -1.84 -3.65
N PRO A 145 2.91 -2.76 -4.29
CA PRO A 145 1.84 -2.41 -5.19
C PRO A 145 0.62 -1.86 -4.44
N PRO A 146 -0.30 -1.18 -5.15
CA PRO A 146 -1.56 -0.76 -4.55
C PRO A 146 -2.39 -1.97 -4.10
N ILE A 147 -3.05 -1.81 -2.96
CA ILE A 147 -4.04 -2.75 -2.44
C ILE A 147 -5.41 -2.18 -2.77
N VAL A 148 -6.18 -2.90 -3.60
CA VAL A 148 -7.55 -2.53 -3.95
C VAL A 148 -8.51 -3.23 -3.00
N VAL A 149 -9.47 -2.47 -2.48
CA VAL A 149 -10.46 -2.95 -1.52
C VAL A 149 -11.84 -2.56 -2.01
N ASP A 150 -12.71 -3.57 -2.13
CA ASP A 150 -14.14 -3.35 -2.31
C ASP A 150 -14.81 -3.16 -0.95
N LEU A 151 -15.55 -2.05 -0.85
CA LEU A 151 -16.45 -1.79 0.26
C LEU A 151 -17.89 -1.93 -0.23
N PRO A 152 -18.56 -3.08 0.01
CA PRO A 152 -19.94 -3.27 -0.41
C PRO A 152 -20.87 -2.18 0.12
N ASN A 153 -21.86 -1.75 -0.67
CA ASN A 153 -22.85 -0.76 -0.21
C ASN A 153 -23.68 -1.29 0.97
N ASP A 154 -23.96 -2.59 0.98
CA ASP A 154 -24.51 -3.27 2.14
C ASP A 154 -23.43 -3.36 3.24
N LYS A 155 -23.60 -2.58 4.31
CA LYS A 155 -22.65 -2.52 5.43
C LYS A 155 -22.60 -3.82 6.27
N GLU A 156 -23.54 -4.75 6.06
CA GLU A 156 -23.50 -6.10 6.66
C GLU A 156 -22.55 -7.04 5.92
N LEU A 157 -22.22 -6.74 4.66
CA LEU A 157 -21.22 -7.50 3.91
C LEU A 157 -19.80 -7.04 4.27
N PRO A 158 -18.85 -7.99 4.42
CA PRO A 158 -17.49 -7.67 4.79
C PRO A 158 -16.77 -6.92 3.65
N PRO A 159 -15.82 -6.02 3.98
CA PRO A 159 -14.86 -5.50 3.00
C PRO A 159 -14.04 -6.64 2.38
N VAL A 160 -13.68 -6.53 1.11
CA VAL A 160 -12.94 -7.57 0.38
C VAL A 160 -11.69 -6.97 -0.26
N VAL A 161 -10.53 -7.60 -0.06
CA VAL A 161 -9.34 -7.28 -0.85
C VAL A 161 -9.54 -7.86 -2.24
N VAL A 162 -9.51 -7.00 -3.25
CA VAL A 162 -9.60 -7.43 -4.65
C VAL A 162 -8.23 -7.93 -5.08
N LEU A 163 -8.19 -9.17 -5.57
CA LEU A 163 -6.98 -9.70 -6.18
C LEU A 163 -6.92 -9.22 -7.63
N PRO A 164 -5.73 -8.82 -8.11
CA PRO A 164 -5.57 -8.46 -9.51
C PRO A 164 -5.89 -9.69 -10.37
N GLN A 165 -6.57 -9.49 -11.50
CA GLN A 165 -6.86 -10.58 -12.44
C GLN A 165 -5.71 -10.79 -13.44
N CYS A 166 -4.63 -10.00 -13.37
CA CYS A 166 -3.54 -10.14 -14.31
C CYS A 166 -2.87 -11.52 -14.20
N ARG A 167 -2.70 -12.13 -15.36
CA ARG A 167 -1.80 -13.26 -15.60
C ARG A 167 -0.69 -12.73 -16.49
N LEU A 168 0.55 -13.07 -16.18
CA LEU A 168 1.67 -12.77 -17.06
C LEU A 168 1.73 -13.86 -18.13
N ASP A 169 0.90 -13.72 -19.17
CA ASP A 169 1.13 -14.41 -20.44
C ASP A 169 2.36 -13.79 -21.12
N ARG A 170 3.26 -14.65 -21.60
CA ARG A 170 4.50 -14.27 -22.30
C ARG A 170 4.26 -13.33 -23.49
N VAL A 171 3.19 -13.53 -24.26
CA VAL A 171 2.90 -12.75 -25.46
C VAL A 171 2.29 -11.41 -25.08
N GLU A 172 1.25 -11.41 -24.25
CA GLU A 172 0.58 -10.20 -23.75
C GLU A 172 1.55 -9.27 -23.02
N VAL A 173 2.43 -9.79 -22.15
CA VAL A 173 3.43 -8.95 -21.44
C VAL A 173 4.43 -8.33 -22.39
N MET A 174 4.88 -9.06 -23.41
CA MET A 174 5.83 -8.53 -24.39
C MET A 174 5.16 -7.52 -25.32
N GLU A 175 3.92 -7.75 -25.73
CA GLU A 175 3.15 -6.78 -26.51
C GLU A 175 2.90 -5.51 -25.69
N TRP A 176 2.52 -5.67 -24.42
CA TRP A 176 2.35 -4.57 -23.47
C TRP A 176 3.65 -3.77 -23.29
N MET A 177 4.78 -4.44 -23.01
CA MET A 177 6.08 -3.77 -22.85
C MET A 177 6.51 -3.04 -24.13
N ARG A 178 6.29 -3.62 -25.31
CA ARG A 178 6.56 -2.96 -26.60
C ARG A 178 5.68 -1.74 -26.82
N GLN A 179 4.41 -1.78 -26.41
CA GLN A 179 3.48 -0.65 -26.51
C GLN A 179 3.90 0.53 -25.61
N LYS A 180 4.51 0.25 -24.46
CA LYS A 180 5.03 1.29 -23.54
C LYS A 180 6.34 1.95 -24.04
N GLY A 181 7.02 1.38 -25.04
CA GLY A 181 8.17 1.98 -25.71
C GLY A 181 9.50 1.86 -24.92
N ASN A 182 10.38 2.86 -25.08
CA ASN A 182 11.80 2.81 -24.66
C ASN A 182 12.05 2.54 -23.16
N ASP A 183 11.02 2.66 -22.32
CA ASP A 183 11.11 2.42 -20.86
C ASP A 183 11.52 0.98 -20.50
N PHE A 184 11.35 0.05 -21.45
CA PHE A 184 11.63 -1.38 -21.27
C PHE A 184 12.63 -1.95 -22.31
N ASP A 185 13.38 -1.12 -23.04
CA ASP A 185 14.28 -1.60 -24.11
C ASP A 185 15.36 -2.58 -23.60
N GLU A 186 15.92 -2.32 -22.42
CA GLU A 186 16.98 -3.16 -21.85
C GLU A 186 16.44 -4.54 -21.46
N ILE A 187 15.27 -4.61 -20.82
CA ILE A 187 14.62 -5.89 -20.54
C ILE A 187 14.16 -6.59 -21.82
N LEU A 188 13.63 -5.86 -22.81
CA LEU A 188 13.20 -6.43 -24.08
C LEU A 188 14.37 -7.07 -24.85
N SER A 189 15.56 -6.46 -24.82
CA SER A 189 16.77 -7.01 -25.42
C SER A 189 17.21 -8.32 -24.76
N GLU A 190 17.19 -8.39 -23.42
CA GLU A 190 17.53 -9.61 -22.69
C GLU A 190 16.49 -10.72 -22.93
N LEU A 191 15.20 -10.37 -22.84
CA LEU A 191 14.08 -11.29 -23.08
C LEU A 191 14.11 -11.89 -24.49
N HIS A 192 14.44 -11.10 -25.52
CA HIS A 192 14.50 -11.60 -26.90
C HIS A 192 15.42 -12.82 -27.04
N SER A 193 16.56 -12.81 -26.35
CA SER A 193 17.52 -13.93 -26.38
C SER A 193 17.04 -15.19 -25.65
N VAL A 194 16.33 -15.02 -24.54
CA VAL A 194 15.77 -16.14 -23.74
C VAL A 194 14.55 -16.76 -24.45
N LEU A 195 13.78 -15.95 -25.17
CA LEU A 195 12.57 -16.36 -25.86
C LEU A 195 12.83 -17.13 -27.16
N GLU A 196 13.92 -16.82 -27.89
CA GLU A 196 14.38 -17.63 -29.02
C GLU A 196 14.73 -19.07 -28.62
N GLU A 197 15.06 -19.30 -27.34
CA GLU A 197 15.36 -20.62 -26.77
C GLU A 197 14.11 -21.36 -26.24
N GLY A 198 12.90 -20.76 -26.28
CA GLY A 198 11.62 -21.43 -25.98
C GLY A 198 11.34 -21.74 -24.51
N MET A 199 11.99 -21.06 -23.55
CA MET A 199 12.03 -21.46 -22.13
C MET A 199 10.85 -21.05 -21.23
N LEU A 200 9.84 -20.33 -21.75
CA LEU A 200 8.63 -19.96 -21.00
C LEU A 200 7.43 -20.72 -21.56
N GLU A 201 7.09 -21.84 -20.92
CA GLU A 201 5.99 -22.73 -21.33
C GLU A 201 4.66 -22.50 -20.56
N GLU A 202 4.66 -21.76 -19.44
CA GLU A 202 3.49 -21.58 -18.56
C GLU A 202 3.20 -20.12 -18.21
N ASP A 203 1.92 -19.79 -17.99
CA ASP A 203 1.47 -18.51 -17.43
C ASP A 203 2.10 -18.28 -16.06
N LEU A 204 2.71 -17.11 -15.86
CA LEU A 204 3.21 -16.73 -14.54
C LEU A 204 2.07 -16.04 -13.76
N PRO A 205 1.65 -16.55 -12.60
CA PRO A 205 0.67 -15.85 -11.78
C PRO A 205 1.27 -14.52 -11.32
N CYS A 206 0.57 -13.41 -11.54
CA CYS A 206 0.94 -12.12 -10.94
C CYS A 206 0.51 -12.12 -9.45
N GLY A 207 1.17 -12.96 -8.65
CA GLY A 207 0.97 -13.09 -7.21
C GLY A 207 1.60 -11.93 -6.43
N SER A 208 1.33 -11.87 -5.12
CA SER A 208 1.96 -10.91 -4.21
C SER A 208 3.48 -11.07 -4.12
N ASP A 209 4.00 -12.26 -4.38
CA ASP A 209 5.40 -12.62 -4.08
C ASP A 209 6.34 -12.36 -5.26
N LEU A 210 5.80 -12.15 -6.46
CA LEU A 210 6.51 -11.63 -7.63
C LEU A 210 6.98 -10.17 -7.45
N MET A 211 6.44 -9.49 -6.43
CA MET A 211 6.51 -8.04 -6.24
C MET A 211 7.46 -7.60 -5.12
N LEU A 212 8.13 -8.56 -4.48
CA LEU A 212 9.17 -8.31 -3.49
C LEU A 212 10.52 -8.56 -4.15
N ASP A 213 11.47 -7.61 -4.05
CA ASP A 213 12.83 -7.81 -4.58
C ASP A 213 13.60 -8.95 -3.87
N SER A 214 13.02 -9.46 -2.78
CA SER A 214 13.44 -10.63 -2.01
C SER A 214 12.49 -11.83 -2.11
N GLY A 215 11.44 -11.76 -2.94
CA GLY A 215 10.44 -12.81 -3.08
C GLY A 215 10.99 -14.01 -3.84
N GLU A 216 10.68 -15.22 -3.37
CA GLU A 216 11.13 -16.47 -4.01
C GLU A 216 10.63 -16.55 -5.47
N GLU A 217 9.38 -16.15 -5.71
CA GLU A 217 8.78 -16.08 -7.04
C GLU A 217 9.47 -15.05 -7.95
N TYR A 218 9.83 -13.86 -7.43
CA TYR A 218 10.57 -12.85 -8.19
C TYR A 218 11.98 -13.33 -8.57
N PHE A 219 12.69 -14.01 -7.65
CA PHE A 219 13.99 -14.59 -7.94
C PHE A 219 13.90 -15.73 -8.95
N GLU A 220 12.90 -16.59 -8.81
CA GLU A 220 12.63 -17.66 -9.77
C GLU A 220 12.36 -17.08 -11.17
N LEU A 221 11.53 -16.04 -11.25
CA LEU A 221 11.25 -15.34 -12.50
C LEU A 221 12.52 -14.71 -13.10
N CYS A 222 13.28 -13.96 -12.30
CA CYS A 222 14.55 -13.38 -12.75
C CYS A 222 15.55 -14.45 -13.24
N SER A 223 15.55 -15.63 -12.61
CA SER A 223 16.38 -16.77 -12.99
C SER A 223 15.93 -17.36 -14.34
N LYS A 224 14.63 -17.62 -14.50
CA LYS A 224 14.02 -18.10 -15.76
C LYS A 224 14.30 -17.14 -16.92
N LEU A 225 14.26 -15.83 -16.64
CA LEU A 225 14.53 -14.76 -17.60
C LEU A 225 16.02 -14.41 -17.76
N ARG A 226 16.93 -15.14 -17.08
CA ARG A 226 18.39 -14.89 -17.09
C ARG A 226 18.81 -13.45 -16.74
N LEU A 227 17.99 -12.72 -16.00
CA LEU A 227 18.25 -11.33 -15.60
C LEU A 227 19.22 -11.22 -14.41
N GLY A 228 19.80 -12.32 -13.95
CA GLY A 228 20.51 -12.42 -12.66
C GLY A 228 21.61 -11.37 -12.46
N ASN A 229 22.39 -11.08 -13.51
CA ASN A 229 23.47 -10.09 -13.43
C ASN A 229 23.04 -8.69 -13.88
N ASN A 230 21.91 -8.56 -14.58
CA ASN A 230 21.42 -7.27 -15.07
C ASN A 230 20.45 -6.64 -14.06
N ARG A 231 21.00 -5.79 -13.17
CA ARG A 231 20.22 -5.10 -12.15
C ARG A 231 19.21 -4.11 -12.76
N ALA A 232 19.52 -3.48 -13.88
CA ALA A 232 18.65 -2.50 -14.51
C ALA A 232 17.43 -3.18 -15.15
N ALA A 233 17.65 -4.26 -15.90
CA ALA A 233 16.56 -5.08 -16.45
C ALA A 233 15.65 -5.68 -15.36
N ARG A 234 16.22 -6.12 -14.22
CA ARG A 234 15.43 -6.58 -13.07
C ARG A 234 14.52 -5.48 -12.49
N ASN A 235 15.05 -4.27 -12.31
CA ASN A 235 14.25 -3.15 -11.83
C ASN A 235 13.12 -2.77 -12.83
N GLN A 236 13.41 -2.83 -14.13
CA GLN A 236 12.41 -2.63 -15.18
C GLN A 236 11.32 -3.71 -15.16
N LEU A 237 11.68 -4.99 -14.94
CA LEU A 237 10.70 -6.07 -14.79
C LEU A 237 9.75 -5.80 -13.63
N LEU A 238 10.31 -5.38 -12.49
CA LEU A 238 9.53 -5.10 -11.30
C LEU A 238 8.58 -3.91 -11.52
N LYS A 239 9.06 -2.84 -12.19
CA LYS A 239 8.23 -1.70 -12.61
C LYS A 239 7.08 -2.16 -13.52
N ALA A 240 7.36 -2.98 -14.53
CA ALA A 240 6.34 -3.50 -15.44
C ALA A 240 5.28 -4.33 -14.72
N ALA A 241 5.70 -5.23 -13.82
CA ALA A 241 4.77 -6.04 -13.04
C ALA A 241 3.85 -5.17 -12.15
N MET A 242 4.35 -4.04 -11.63
CA MET A 242 3.55 -3.10 -10.83
C MET A 242 2.53 -2.35 -11.68
N GLU A 243 2.93 -1.88 -12.85
CA GLU A 243 2.04 -1.18 -13.78
C GLU A 243 0.94 -2.12 -14.29
N LEU A 244 1.30 -3.32 -14.75
CA LEU A 244 0.34 -4.33 -15.19
C LEU A 244 -0.65 -4.71 -14.08
N ARG A 245 -0.15 -4.89 -12.84
CA ARG A 245 -1.01 -5.15 -11.68
C ARG A 245 -2.00 -4.01 -11.45
N THR A 246 -1.57 -2.77 -11.61
CA THR A 246 -2.43 -1.58 -11.41
C THR A 246 -3.50 -1.51 -12.49
N GLU A 247 -3.13 -1.67 -13.76
CA GLU A 247 -4.05 -1.65 -14.91
C GLU A 247 -5.10 -2.77 -14.83
N SER A 248 -4.74 -3.94 -14.26
CA SER A 248 -5.66 -5.08 -14.10
C SER A 248 -6.88 -4.83 -13.20
N TYR A 249 -6.90 -3.72 -12.47
CA TYR A 249 -8.06 -3.28 -11.70
C TYR A 249 -8.94 -2.27 -12.45
N GLU A 250 -8.42 -1.57 -13.48
CA GLU A 250 -9.18 -0.58 -14.25
C GLU A 250 -10.11 -1.24 -15.28
N GLU A 251 -9.85 -2.49 -15.65
CA GLU A 251 -10.65 -3.27 -16.60
C GLU A 251 -11.85 -4.01 -15.97
N GLN A 252 -12.09 -3.85 -14.67
CA GLN A 252 -13.16 -4.51 -13.89
C GLN A 252 -14.43 -3.65 -13.79
#